data_AF-A0A1L6PTL9-F1
#
_entry.id   AF-A0A1L6PTL9-F1
#
_cell.length_a   1.000
_cell.length_b   1.000
_cell.length_c   1.000
_cell.angle_alpha   90.00
_cell.angle_beta   90.00
_cell.angle_gamma   90.00
#
_symmetry.space_group_name_H-M   'P 1'
#
loop_
_entity.id
_entity.type
_entity.pdbx_description
1 polymer ?
#
loop_
_entity_poly.entity_id
_entity_poly.type
_entity_poly.pdbx_seq_one_letter_code
_entity_poly.pdbx_strand_id
1 'polypeptide(L)'
;MPPSRTHIHELVTAYLGRHPGERPTLEPLLKALDAPGEATARATLPGHITCSAAVIDHGGRVLHVRHNASGGKWLHPGGHVEPEDATLMAAAVREVFEETGIPPAALCQSAAFCHEPADIDVHPIDANPAKGEPAHQHYDFRFVFHLVPPSAETTVQAEEISGTDWLPLDQVTSLTMRSKLLAADMSAGPEPVNASVIIYDEAGRYLLHLRDQREGIWEPGVFALLGGGRAPGDASLEAALLRELAEEVPEVKLSGLEPYAVEETTSVDGLSVPVQVFTAVWQGHPDSAGLREGILLEWCTVDMLDRLPRSRGLGDLIRRHAAHHPPATTGPVQHHRLSADGTPAGTELHVVGVHLYLQDTDGRVLLGLRHPDSAYAGQLWHTLAGHCEREDAVSSLIRETEEEAGLVLDREAIDLVHLVHSQDSPTASPRIQLFFRARSWSGVPQVREPDRCVEWRWFNPEDLPDNTVPYTRQAIEAILAGQSYSDMGWTS
;
A
#
# COMPACT_ATOMS: atom_id res chain seq x y z
N MET A 1 -12.83 14.31 -16.77
CA MET A 1 -13.80 15.34 -16.35
C MET A 1 -13.05 16.65 -16.26
N PRO A 2 -13.63 17.79 -16.66
CA PRO A 2 -12.95 19.08 -16.57
C PRO A 2 -12.62 19.42 -15.10
N PRO A 3 -11.63 20.31 -14.85
CA PRO A 3 -11.18 20.62 -13.50
C PRO A 3 -12.33 21.17 -12.64
N SER A 4 -12.49 20.64 -11.43
CA SER A 4 -13.61 21.05 -10.56
C SER A 4 -13.47 22.51 -10.14
N ARG A 5 -14.59 23.22 -10.01
CA ARG A 5 -14.60 24.61 -9.53
C ARG A 5 -13.95 24.76 -8.14
N THR A 6 -14.12 23.77 -7.26
CA THR A 6 -13.47 23.75 -5.93
C THR A 6 -11.96 23.75 -6.07
N HIS A 7 -11.41 22.88 -6.92
CA HIS A 7 -9.98 22.80 -7.16
C HIS A 7 -9.41 24.12 -7.73
N ILE A 8 -10.14 24.77 -8.63
CA ILE A 8 -9.72 26.08 -9.18
C ILE A 8 -9.71 27.15 -8.07
N HIS A 9 -10.71 27.17 -7.19
CA HIS A 9 -10.73 28.08 -6.03
C HIS A 9 -9.55 27.84 -5.08
N GLU A 10 -9.18 26.58 -4.84
CA GLU A 10 -8.02 26.22 -4.02
C GLU A 10 -6.72 26.75 -4.64
N LEU A 11 -6.51 26.55 -5.95
CA LEU A 11 -5.36 27.09 -6.68
C LEU A 11 -5.28 28.62 -6.60
N VAL A 12 -6.38 29.32 -6.81
CA VAL A 12 -6.42 30.79 -6.71
C VAL A 12 -6.17 31.26 -5.28
N THR A 13 -6.70 30.54 -4.29
CA THR A 13 -6.49 30.86 -2.87
C THR A 13 -5.02 30.69 -2.48
N ALA A 14 -4.40 29.58 -2.86
CA ALA A 14 -2.98 29.32 -2.61
C ALA A 14 -2.10 30.37 -3.30
N TYR A 15 -2.39 30.67 -4.56
CA TYR A 15 -1.73 31.73 -5.33
C TYR A 15 -1.82 33.11 -4.64
N LEU A 16 -3.02 33.51 -4.20
CA LEU A 16 -3.22 34.77 -3.48
C LEU A 16 -2.57 34.77 -2.09
N GLY A 17 -2.33 33.60 -1.50
CA GLY A 17 -1.51 33.47 -0.30
C GLY A 17 -0.06 33.91 -0.55
N ARG A 18 0.51 33.56 -1.72
CA ARG A 18 1.86 33.96 -2.14
C ARG A 18 1.92 35.39 -2.70
N HIS A 19 0.85 35.83 -3.36
CA HIS A 19 0.77 37.12 -4.05
C HIS A 19 -0.46 37.95 -3.60
N PRO A 20 -0.57 38.32 -2.31
CA PRO A 20 -1.77 38.98 -1.78
C PRO A 20 -2.06 40.34 -2.43
N GLY A 21 -1.02 41.03 -2.94
CA GLY A 21 -1.15 42.30 -3.64
C GLY A 21 -1.84 42.20 -5.01
N GLU A 22 -1.99 41.01 -5.57
CA GLU A 22 -2.60 40.80 -6.90
C GLU A 22 -4.11 40.54 -6.84
N ARG A 23 -4.68 40.44 -5.62
CA ARG A 23 -6.13 40.26 -5.43
C ARG A 23 -6.98 41.26 -6.22
N PRO A 24 -6.68 42.58 -6.27
CA PRO A 24 -7.47 43.52 -7.06
C PRO A 24 -7.47 43.20 -8.57
N THR A 25 -6.37 42.68 -9.09
CA THR A 25 -6.23 42.31 -10.50
C THR A 25 -7.02 41.03 -10.82
N LEU A 26 -7.10 40.10 -9.87
CA LEU A 26 -7.84 38.84 -10.01
C LEU A 26 -9.34 38.94 -9.69
N GLU A 27 -9.85 40.12 -9.31
CA GLU A 27 -11.26 40.35 -9.00
C GLU A 27 -12.23 39.87 -10.12
N PRO A 28 -11.94 40.05 -11.43
CA PRO A 28 -12.79 39.50 -12.49
C PRO A 28 -12.87 37.96 -12.47
N LEU A 29 -11.72 37.29 -12.26
CA LEU A 29 -11.64 35.84 -12.13
C LEU A 29 -12.43 35.35 -10.91
N LEU A 30 -12.24 35.97 -9.74
CA LEU A 30 -12.98 35.63 -8.52
C LEU A 30 -14.49 35.70 -8.74
N LYS A 31 -14.98 36.77 -9.38
CA LYS A 31 -16.39 36.90 -9.76
C LYS A 31 -16.86 35.83 -10.73
N ALA A 32 -16.04 35.45 -11.71
CA ALA A 32 -16.36 34.40 -12.66
C ALA A 32 -16.43 33.01 -11.97
N LEU A 33 -15.59 32.78 -10.95
CA LEU A 33 -15.63 31.56 -10.15
C LEU A 33 -16.82 31.50 -9.19
N ASP A 34 -17.39 32.65 -8.79
CA ASP A 34 -18.60 32.73 -7.96
C ASP A 34 -19.90 32.69 -8.80
N ALA A 35 -19.85 33.07 -10.08
CA ALA A 35 -21.01 33.10 -10.97
C ALA A 35 -21.46 31.69 -11.42
N PRO A 36 -22.74 31.46 -11.75
CA PRO A 36 -23.17 30.19 -12.35
C PRO A 36 -22.54 30.02 -13.76
N GLY A 37 -21.98 28.84 -14.05
CA GLY A 37 -21.34 28.52 -15.32
C GLY A 37 -20.00 27.81 -15.15
N GLU A 38 -19.47 27.30 -16.26
CA GLU A 38 -18.17 26.62 -16.29
C GLU A 38 -17.08 27.63 -16.69
N ALA A 39 -16.21 27.99 -15.74
CA ALA A 39 -15.20 29.03 -15.97
C ALA A 39 -14.14 28.64 -17.02
N THR A 40 -14.00 27.35 -17.32
CA THR A 40 -13.10 26.78 -18.34
C THR A 40 -13.70 26.76 -19.75
N ALA A 41 -15.03 26.94 -19.88
CA ALA A 41 -15.69 26.87 -21.18
C ALA A 41 -15.49 28.16 -21.99
N ARG A 42 -15.08 28.04 -23.27
CA ARG A 42 -14.89 29.17 -24.20
C ARG A 42 -16.14 30.06 -24.36
N ALA A 43 -17.33 29.49 -24.18
CA ALA A 43 -18.60 30.20 -24.27
C ALA A 43 -18.89 31.08 -23.03
N THR A 44 -18.12 30.96 -21.96
CA THR A 44 -18.33 31.71 -20.71
C THR A 44 -17.82 33.14 -20.88
N LEU A 45 -18.73 34.09 -20.64
CA LEU A 45 -18.50 35.54 -20.72
C LEU A 45 -18.75 36.17 -19.35
N PRO A 46 -18.07 37.30 -19.01
CA PRO A 46 -17.19 38.10 -19.86
C PRO A 46 -15.75 37.57 -20.01
N GLY A 47 -15.44 36.40 -19.46
CA GLY A 47 -14.14 35.76 -19.63
C GLY A 47 -14.11 34.33 -19.12
N HIS A 48 -13.06 33.62 -19.50
CA HIS A 48 -12.85 32.20 -19.20
C HIS A 48 -11.37 31.88 -18.99
N ILE A 49 -11.12 30.70 -18.42
CA ILE A 49 -9.79 30.23 -18.03
C ILE A 49 -9.03 29.68 -19.24
N THR A 50 -7.77 30.06 -19.33
CA THR A 50 -6.76 29.51 -20.25
C THR A 50 -5.54 29.09 -19.43
N CYS A 51 -4.67 28.27 -20.03
CA CYS A 51 -3.48 27.76 -19.34
C CYS A 51 -2.26 27.85 -20.24
N SER A 52 -1.14 28.32 -19.68
CA SER A 52 0.13 28.48 -20.40
C SER A 52 1.29 27.90 -19.61
N ALA A 53 2.42 27.68 -20.28
CA ALA A 53 3.60 27.06 -19.68
C ALA A 53 4.89 27.84 -19.97
N ALA A 54 5.60 28.26 -18.91
CA ALA A 54 6.98 28.68 -19.00
C ALA A 54 7.89 27.44 -18.89
N VAL A 55 8.40 26.97 -20.03
CA VAL A 55 9.33 25.84 -20.09
C VAL A 55 10.76 26.36 -20.07
N ILE A 56 11.57 25.87 -19.15
CA ILE A 56 12.97 26.28 -18.91
C ILE A 56 13.91 25.19 -19.43
N ASP A 57 14.87 25.53 -20.29
CA ASP A 57 15.88 24.58 -20.76
C ASP A 57 17.05 24.40 -19.78
N HIS A 58 17.97 23.48 -20.11
CA HIS A 58 19.19 23.21 -19.35
C HIS A 58 20.14 24.41 -19.21
N GLY A 59 19.94 25.46 -20.03
CA GLY A 59 20.70 26.71 -19.99
C GLY A 59 19.99 27.85 -19.25
N GLY A 60 18.82 27.58 -18.64
CA GLY A 60 18.04 28.59 -17.93
C GLY A 60 17.29 29.56 -18.86
N ARG A 61 17.06 29.20 -20.13
CA ARG A 61 16.28 29.98 -21.09
C ARG A 61 14.83 29.51 -21.10
N VAL A 62 13.90 30.41 -21.39
CA VAL A 62 12.46 30.17 -21.39
C VAL A 62 11.92 30.08 -22.81
N LEU A 63 11.19 29.02 -23.10
CA LEU A 63 10.53 28.79 -24.39
C LEU A 63 9.47 29.86 -24.67
N HIS A 64 9.53 30.43 -25.85
CA HIS A 64 8.50 31.30 -26.41
C HIS A 64 8.08 30.79 -27.79
N VAL A 65 6.79 30.92 -28.09
CA VAL A 65 6.19 30.62 -29.38
C VAL A 65 5.73 31.90 -30.06
N ARG A 66 5.82 31.94 -31.39
CA ARG A 66 5.31 33.06 -32.20
C ARG A 66 3.87 32.78 -32.62
N HIS A 67 2.91 33.22 -31.81
CA HIS A 67 1.50 32.88 -31.97
C HIS A 67 0.85 33.62 -33.15
N ASN A 68 0.28 32.87 -34.10
CA ASN A 68 -0.27 33.40 -35.35
C ASN A 68 -1.52 34.27 -35.09
N ALA A 69 -2.44 33.80 -34.25
CA ALA A 69 -3.70 34.51 -33.97
C ALA A 69 -3.51 35.76 -33.11
N SER A 70 -2.40 35.89 -32.38
CA SER A 70 -2.05 37.10 -31.62
C SER A 70 -1.32 38.16 -32.45
N GLY A 71 -1.29 38.03 -33.77
CA GLY A 71 -0.57 38.94 -34.67
C GLY A 71 0.95 38.77 -34.62
N GLY A 72 1.44 37.55 -34.32
CA GLY A 72 2.88 37.24 -34.29
C GLY A 72 3.59 37.66 -33.00
N LYS A 73 2.86 37.86 -31.90
CA LYS A 73 3.45 38.10 -30.57
C LYS A 73 4.22 36.86 -30.09
N TRP A 74 5.31 37.09 -29.38
CA TRP A 74 6.08 36.05 -28.68
C TRP A 74 5.50 35.84 -27.28
N LEU A 75 4.90 34.68 -27.07
CA LEU A 75 4.18 34.29 -25.85
C LEU A 75 4.72 32.94 -25.35
N HIS A 76 4.35 32.56 -24.14
CA HIS A 76 4.50 31.17 -23.72
C HIS A 76 3.52 30.29 -24.51
N PRO A 77 3.86 29.00 -24.77
CA PRO A 77 2.88 28.07 -25.28
C PRO A 77 1.70 27.93 -24.32
N GLY A 78 0.47 27.88 -24.84
CA GLY A 78 -0.73 27.86 -24.03
C GLY A 78 -2.00 28.09 -24.80
N GLY A 79 -3.11 27.68 -24.20
CA GLY A 79 -4.41 27.71 -24.86
C GLY A 79 -5.57 27.44 -23.91
N HIS A 80 -6.67 26.91 -24.45
CA HIS A 80 -7.91 26.75 -23.70
C HIS A 80 -7.95 25.39 -23.01
N VAL A 81 -8.69 25.30 -21.91
CA VAL A 81 -8.96 24.02 -21.25
C VAL A 81 -9.97 23.22 -22.09
N GLU A 82 -9.67 21.96 -22.35
CA GLU A 82 -10.52 21.01 -23.07
C GLU A 82 -11.25 20.05 -22.11
N PRO A 83 -12.39 19.46 -22.50
CA PRO A 83 -13.14 18.52 -21.64
C PRO A 83 -12.35 17.31 -21.15
N GLU A 84 -11.33 16.92 -21.90
CA GLU A 84 -10.39 15.83 -21.63
C GLU A 84 -9.33 16.19 -20.58
N ASP A 85 -9.07 17.49 -20.36
CA ASP A 85 -8.06 17.95 -19.41
C ASP A 85 -8.54 17.71 -17.97
N ALA A 86 -7.87 16.81 -17.25
CA ALA A 86 -8.21 16.49 -15.86
C ALA A 86 -7.86 17.62 -14.88
N THR A 87 -6.82 18.41 -15.19
CA THR A 87 -6.33 19.53 -14.38
C THR A 87 -5.99 20.73 -15.27
N LEU A 88 -5.90 21.94 -14.68
CA LEU A 88 -5.42 23.12 -15.41
C LEU A 88 -3.96 22.96 -15.87
N MET A 89 -3.15 22.22 -15.10
CA MET A 89 -1.78 21.91 -15.46
C MET A 89 -1.71 20.96 -16.65
N ALA A 90 -2.59 19.94 -16.71
CA ALA A 90 -2.72 19.04 -17.85
C ALA A 90 -3.01 19.79 -19.15
N ALA A 91 -3.88 20.81 -19.10
CA ALA A 91 -4.14 21.69 -20.24
C ALA A 91 -2.86 22.41 -20.71
N ALA A 92 -2.10 23.02 -19.78
CA ALA A 92 -0.82 23.66 -20.13
C ALA A 92 0.20 22.69 -20.74
N VAL A 93 0.25 21.45 -20.24
CA VAL A 93 1.16 20.39 -20.72
C VAL A 93 0.75 19.91 -22.11
N ARG A 94 -0.55 19.74 -22.38
CA ARG A 94 -1.08 19.42 -23.70
C ARG A 94 -0.72 20.50 -24.71
N GLU A 95 -0.95 21.77 -24.39
CA GLU A 95 -0.66 22.90 -25.28
C GLU A 95 0.84 23.00 -25.61
N VAL A 96 1.73 22.73 -24.64
CA VAL A 96 3.18 22.62 -24.93
C VAL A 96 3.46 21.53 -25.96
N PHE A 97 2.85 20.36 -25.81
CA PHE A 97 3.05 19.25 -26.73
C PHE A 97 2.48 19.56 -28.12
N GLU A 98 1.27 20.12 -28.19
CA GLU A 98 0.58 20.43 -29.45
C GLU A 98 1.31 21.51 -30.25
N GLU A 99 1.72 22.60 -29.60
CA GLU A 99 2.37 23.71 -30.29
C GLU A 99 3.85 23.45 -30.62
N THR A 100 4.55 22.72 -29.74
CA THR A 100 6.03 22.63 -29.79
C THR A 100 6.59 21.22 -29.96
N GLY A 101 5.75 20.18 -29.89
CA GLY A 101 6.15 18.77 -29.97
C GLY A 101 6.92 18.24 -28.76
N ILE A 102 7.16 19.05 -27.72
CA ILE A 102 7.84 18.61 -26.49
C ILE A 102 6.90 17.66 -25.74
N PRO A 103 7.25 16.38 -25.57
CA PRO A 103 6.36 15.43 -24.91
C PRO A 103 6.28 15.72 -23.40
N PRO A 104 5.15 15.38 -22.74
CA PRO A 104 5.00 15.54 -21.29
C PRO A 104 6.14 14.91 -20.48
N ALA A 105 6.65 13.75 -20.91
CA ALA A 105 7.75 13.05 -20.25
C ALA A 105 9.10 13.78 -20.32
N ALA A 106 9.23 14.81 -21.16
CA ALA A 106 10.40 15.69 -21.21
C ALA A 106 10.25 16.93 -20.31
N LEU A 107 9.16 17.03 -19.55
CA LEU A 107 8.88 18.13 -18.63
C LEU A 107 8.88 17.62 -17.20
N CYS A 108 9.56 18.37 -16.31
CA CYS A 108 9.46 18.22 -14.87
C CYS A 108 8.91 19.52 -14.30
N GLN A 109 7.92 19.45 -13.42
CA GLN A 109 7.40 20.65 -12.79
C GLN A 109 8.47 21.29 -11.89
N SER A 110 8.52 22.62 -11.86
CA SER A 110 9.44 23.34 -10.99
C SER A 110 9.03 23.20 -9.51
N ALA A 111 9.99 22.74 -8.69
CA ALA A 111 9.82 22.58 -7.26
C ALA A 111 9.48 23.89 -6.53
N ALA A 112 9.86 25.03 -7.11
CA ALA A 112 9.57 26.35 -6.54
C ALA A 112 8.07 26.66 -6.44
N PHE A 113 7.22 25.98 -7.20
CA PHE A 113 5.79 26.26 -7.29
C PHE A 113 4.89 25.09 -6.88
N CYS A 114 5.42 23.94 -6.44
CA CYS A 114 4.68 22.83 -5.80
C CYS A 114 3.26 22.55 -6.36
N HIS A 115 3.12 22.29 -7.66
CA HIS A 115 1.82 22.03 -8.33
C HIS A 115 0.91 23.26 -8.56
N GLU A 116 1.32 24.46 -8.15
CA GLU A 116 0.57 25.70 -8.32
C GLU A 116 1.02 26.52 -9.54
N PRO A 117 0.16 27.42 -10.08
CA PRO A 117 0.58 28.38 -11.09
C PRO A 117 1.61 29.38 -10.51
N ALA A 118 2.64 29.69 -11.29
CA ALA A 118 3.59 30.75 -10.95
C ALA A 118 2.98 32.14 -11.14
N ASP A 119 2.09 32.31 -12.11
CA ASP A 119 1.41 33.58 -12.45
C ASP A 119 -0.04 33.29 -12.83
N ILE A 120 -0.96 34.18 -12.46
CA ILE A 120 -2.33 34.21 -12.97
C ILE A 120 -2.52 35.58 -13.61
N ASP A 121 -2.64 35.61 -14.94
CA ASP A 121 -2.75 36.84 -15.70
C ASP A 121 -4.18 37.07 -16.20
N VAL A 122 -4.67 38.29 -16.06
CA VAL A 122 -6.01 38.69 -16.54
C VAL A 122 -5.83 39.70 -17.66
N HIS A 123 -6.07 39.29 -18.89
CA HIS A 123 -5.86 40.14 -20.06
C HIS A 123 -7.07 40.12 -21.03
N PRO A 124 -7.32 41.24 -21.73
CA PRO A 124 -8.39 41.31 -22.71
C PRO A 124 -8.01 40.61 -24.01
N ILE A 125 -9.01 40.01 -24.64
CA ILE A 125 -8.96 39.47 -26.00
C ILE A 125 -9.88 40.31 -26.87
N ASP A 126 -9.33 40.79 -27.99
CA ASP A 126 -10.07 41.56 -28.98
C ASP A 126 -11.18 40.71 -29.60
N ALA A 127 -12.29 41.35 -29.95
CA ALA A 127 -13.37 40.66 -30.65
C ALA A 127 -12.85 40.07 -31.98
N ASN A 128 -13.25 38.83 -32.27
CA ASN A 128 -12.98 38.18 -33.54
C ASN A 128 -14.29 37.92 -34.30
N PRO A 129 -14.75 38.88 -35.14
CA PRO A 129 -15.99 38.73 -35.89
C PRO A 129 -16.00 37.53 -36.83
N ALA A 130 -14.83 37.07 -37.32
CA ALA A 130 -14.74 35.92 -38.22
C ALA A 130 -15.07 34.59 -37.51
N LYS A 131 -14.83 34.51 -36.19
CA LYS A 131 -15.18 33.37 -35.34
C LYS A 131 -16.47 33.58 -34.55
N GLY A 132 -17.10 34.74 -34.66
CA GLY A 132 -18.28 35.10 -33.87
C GLY A 132 -17.98 35.33 -32.38
N GLU A 133 -16.72 35.58 -32.04
CA GLU A 133 -16.26 35.74 -30.65
C GLU A 133 -16.29 37.24 -30.28
N PRO A 134 -17.09 37.66 -29.27
CA PRO A 134 -17.05 39.03 -28.78
C PRO A 134 -15.76 39.30 -28.01
N ALA A 135 -15.46 40.57 -27.74
CA ALA A 135 -14.37 40.93 -26.85
C ALA A 135 -14.63 40.35 -25.46
N HIS A 136 -13.61 39.72 -24.87
CA HIS A 136 -13.71 39.00 -23.60
C HIS A 136 -12.38 39.04 -22.86
N GLN A 137 -12.29 38.36 -21.72
CA GLN A 137 -11.06 38.22 -20.93
C GLN A 137 -10.59 36.77 -20.89
N HIS A 138 -9.28 36.59 -20.93
CA HIS A 138 -8.64 35.36 -20.53
C HIS A 138 -8.15 35.50 -19.09
N TYR A 139 -8.40 34.46 -18.29
CA TYR A 139 -7.77 34.24 -17.00
C TYR A 139 -6.72 33.14 -17.19
N ASP A 140 -5.48 33.56 -17.47
CA ASP A 140 -4.40 32.68 -17.92
C ASP A 140 -3.58 32.17 -16.72
N PHE A 141 -3.72 30.88 -16.43
CA PHE A 141 -2.97 30.18 -15.38
C PHE A 141 -1.65 29.67 -15.94
N ARG A 142 -0.54 30.19 -15.43
CA ARG A 142 0.78 29.93 -15.99
C ARG A 142 1.61 29.03 -15.09
N PHE A 143 1.96 27.85 -15.61
CA PHE A 143 2.78 26.85 -14.91
C PHE A 143 4.24 26.92 -15.36
N VAL A 144 5.16 26.41 -14.53
CA VAL A 144 6.60 26.43 -14.81
C VAL A 144 7.15 25.01 -14.81
N PHE A 145 7.88 24.68 -15.87
CA PHE A 145 8.48 23.37 -16.08
C PHE A 145 9.96 23.50 -16.44
N HIS A 146 10.77 22.52 -16.06
CA HIS A 146 12.11 22.31 -16.57
C HIS A 146 12.09 21.22 -17.64
N LEU A 147 12.85 21.41 -18.71
CA LEU A 147 13.16 20.33 -19.65
C LEU A 147 14.07 19.32 -18.95
N VAL A 148 13.71 18.04 -19.04
CA VAL A 148 14.54 16.93 -18.55
C VAL A 148 15.12 16.11 -19.72
N PRO A 149 16.28 15.46 -19.54
CA PRO A 149 16.83 14.57 -20.55
C PRO A 149 15.97 13.31 -20.76
N PRO A 150 15.94 12.73 -21.98
CA PRO A 150 16.60 13.20 -23.19
C PRO A 150 15.88 14.41 -23.80
N SER A 151 16.64 15.42 -24.22
CA SER A 151 16.08 16.65 -24.79
C SER A 151 15.26 16.36 -26.05
N ALA A 152 14.05 16.93 -26.14
CA ALA A 152 13.25 16.95 -27.36
C ALA A 152 13.63 18.17 -28.21
N GLU A 153 13.75 17.99 -29.53
CA GLU A 153 13.79 19.11 -30.47
C GLU A 153 12.39 19.69 -30.61
N THR A 154 12.26 21.03 -30.68
CA THR A 154 10.96 21.67 -30.89
C THR A 154 10.51 21.51 -32.34
N THR A 155 9.28 21.07 -32.53
CA THR A 155 8.59 21.07 -33.82
C THR A 155 7.43 22.04 -33.77
N VAL A 156 7.30 22.88 -34.80
CA VAL A 156 6.26 23.91 -34.87
C VAL A 156 4.98 23.32 -35.46
N GLN A 157 3.86 23.46 -34.75
CA GLN A 157 2.52 23.28 -35.31
C GLN A 157 2.13 24.55 -36.10
N ALA A 158 2.20 24.45 -37.42
CA ALA A 158 2.22 25.62 -38.31
C ALA A 158 0.88 26.39 -38.33
N GLU A 159 -0.21 25.73 -37.96
CA GLU A 159 -1.54 26.31 -37.87
C GLU A 159 -1.63 27.35 -36.73
N GLU A 160 -1.05 27.06 -35.57
CA GLU A 160 -1.14 27.92 -34.38
C GLU A 160 0.06 28.83 -34.20
N ILE A 161 1.28 28.32 -34.48
CA ILE A 161 2.52 29.07 -34.25
C ILE A 161 3.37 29.11 -35.52
N SER A 162 4.21 30.15 -35.65
CA SER A 162 5.11 30.32 -36.81
C SER A 162 6.60 30.29 -36.45
N GLY A 163 6.93 29.91 -35.21
CA GLY A 163 8.30 29.73 -34.75
C GLY A 163 8.40 29.56 -33.23
N THR A 164 9.52 29.01 -32.78
CA THR A 164 9.90 28.90 -31.37
C THR A 164 11.22 29.63 -31.13
N ASP A 165 11.39 30.25 -29.97
CA ASP A 165 12.65 30.87 -29.54
C ASP A 165 12.88 30.62 -28.04
N TRP A 166 14.15 30.63 -27.63
CA TRP A 166 14.56 30.42 -26.24
C TRP A 166 15.17 31.70 -25.68
N LEU A 167 14.39 32.43 -24.89
CA LEU A 167 14.80 33.72 -24.36
C LEU A 167 15.47 33.57 -22.98
N PRO A 168 16.56 34.30 -22.69
CA PRO A 168 17.07 34.42 -21.32
C PRO A 168 15.98 34.91 -20.35
N LEU A 169 16.05 34.50 -19.08
CA LEU A 169 15.07 34.87 -18.06
C LEU A 169 14.79 36.37 -17.99
N ASP A 170 15.82 37.22 -18.12
CA ASP A 170 15.69 38.67 -18.08
C ASP A 170 15.02 39.28 -19.34
N GLN A 171 14.76 38.48 -20.37
CA GLN A 171 14.12 38.84 -21.64
C GLN A 171 12.71 38.27 -21.82
N VAL A 172 12.21 37.44 -20.90
CA VAL A 172 10.85 36.86 -20.92
C VAL A 172 9.79 37.94 -21.14
N THR A 173 8.95 37.83 -22.18
CA THR A 173 8.13 38.98 -22.65
C THR A 173 7.10 39.47 -21.63
N SER A 174 6.51 38.56 -20.85
CA SER A 174 5.62 38.90 -19.74
C SER A 174 6.40 39.44 -18.54
N LEU A 175 6.12 40.69 -18.14
CA LEU A 175 6.81 41.35 -17.02
C LEU A 175 6.48 40.73 -15.66
N THR A 176 5.23 40.28 -15.46
CA THR A 176 4.80 39.61 -14.21
C THR A 176 5.48 38.27 -14.07
N MET A 177 5.44 37.45 -15.13
CA MET A 177 6.12 36.16 -15.15
C MET A 177 7.64 36.34 -14.98
N ARG A 178 8.25 37.26 -15.72
CA ARG A 178 9.69 37.57 -15.60
C ARG A 178 10.08 37.87 -14.16
N SER A 179 9.33 38.76 -13.50
CA SER A 179 9.62 39.16 -12.12
C SER A 179 9.53 37.97 -11.15
N LYS A 180 8.58 37.05 -11.36
CA LYS A 180 8.37 35.88 -10.52
C LYS A 180 9.42 34.80 -10.77
N LEU A 181 9.79 34.55 -12.02
CA LEU A 181 10.86 33.63 -12.38
C LEU A 181 12.23 34.12 -11.87
N LEU A 182 12.51 35.43 -11.91
CA LEU A 182 13.75 36.01 -11.37
C LEU A 182 13.80 36.00 -9.84
N ALA A 183 12.64 36.09 -9.18
CA ALA A 183 12.54 36.03 -7.72
C ALA A 183 12.64 34.60 -7.19
N ALA A 184 12.24 33.61 -7.99
CA ALA A 184 12.36 32.20 -7.67
C ALA A 184 13.76 31.69 -8.01
N ASP A 185 14.29 30.77 -7.22
CA ASP A 185 15.55 30.11 -7.53
C ASP A 185 15.33 29.05 -8.62
N MET A 186 15.50 29.45 -9.88
CA MET A 186 15.40 28.55 -11.03
C MET A 186 16.71 27.80 -11.33
N SER A 187 17.77 28.03 -10.55
CA SER A 187 19.09 27.43 -10.77
C SER A 187 19.18 25.98 -10.29
N ALA A 188 18.24 25.57 -9.43
CA ALA A 188 18.22 24.27 -8.79
C ALA A 188 17.87 23.08 -9.73
N GLY A 189 17.40 23.34 -10.96
CA GLY A 189 17.01 22.29 -11.90
C GLY A 189 15.81 21.46 -11.41
N PRO A 190 15.53 20.30 -12.03
CA PRO A 190 14.49 19.39 -11.57
C PRO A 190 14.89 18.75 -10.23
N GLU A 191 14.35 19.26 -9.13
CA GLU A 191 14.54 18.71 -7.79
C GLU A 191 13.37 17.84 -7.35
N PRO A 192 13.60 16.81 -6.50
CA PRO A 192 12.51 16.02 -5.95
C PRO A 192 11.57 16.86 -5.10
N VAL A 193 10.28 16.76 -5.39
CA VAL A 193 9.18 17.31 -4.58
C VAL A 193 8.36 16.23 -3.88
N ASN A 194 8.68 14.97 -4.17
CA ASN A 194 8.03 13.80 -3.59
C ASN A 194 9.05 12.96 -2.84
N ALA A 195 8.59 12.26 -1.82
CA ALA A 195 9.41 11.36 -1.03
C ALA A 195 8.72 10.00 -0.84
N SER A 196 9.49 8.92 -0.94
CA SER A 196 9.01 7.56 -0.69
C SER A 196 10.03 6.78 0.14
N VAL A 197 9.63 5.65 0.72
CA VAL A 197 10.50 4.87 1.60
C VAL A 197 10.52 3.39 1.24
N ILE A 198 11.73 2.83 1.17
CA ILE A 198 11.97 1.39 1.22
C ILE A 198 11.95 0.98 2.69
N ILE A 199 10.87 0.33 3.11
CA ILE A 199 10.77 -0.23 4.46
C ILE A 199 11.12 -1.71 4.38
N TYR A 200 12.11 -2.14 5.15
CA TYR A 200 12.57 -3.53 5.18
C TYR A 200 12.75 -4.07 6.60
N ASP A 201 12.86 -5.38 6.73
CA ASP A 201 13.12 -6.06 7.99
C ASP A 201 14.40 -6.91 7.96
N GLU A 202 14.77 -7.48 9.12
CA GLU A 202 15.95 -8.34 9.27
C GLU A 202 15.86 -9.67 8.50
N ALA A 203 14.65 -10.07 8.10
CA ALA A 203 14.38 -11.24 7.28
C ALA A 203 14.52 -10.96 5.77
N GLY A 204 14.85 -9.72 5.38
CA GLY A 204 15.01 -9.31 3.99
C GLY A 204 13.69 -9.18 3.23
N ARG A 205 12.59 -8.92 3.94
CA ARG A 205 11.29 -8.59 3.37
C ARG A 205 11.14 -7.09 3.22
N TYR A 206 10.30 -6.69 2.29
CA TYR A 206 10.02 -5.30 1.94
C TYR A 206 8.53 -5.02 2.08
N LEU A 207 8.18 -3.99 2.84
CA LEU A 207 6.79 -3.61 3.06
C LEU A 207 6.30 -2.80 1.87
N LEU A 208 5.30 -3.30 1.16
CA LEU A 208 4.71 -2.64 0.00
C LEU A 208 3.22 -2.43 0.24
N HIS A 209 2.68 -1.32 -0.25
CA HIS A 209 1.24 -1.10 -0.29
C HIS A 209 0.68 -1.32 -1.69
N LEU A 210 -0.51 -1.89 -1.80
CA LEU A 210 -1.30 -1.95 -3.02
C LEU A 210 -2.16 -0.70 -3.10
N ARG A 211 -1.94 0.13 -4.12
CA ARG A 211 -2.66 1.41 -4.28
C ARG A 211 -4.14 1.20 -4.60
N ASP A 212 -4.96 2.17 -4.24
CA ASP A 212 -6.38 2.22 -4.61
C ASP A 212 -6.59 2.08 -6.12
N GLN A 213 -7.57 1.27 -6.53
CA GLN A 213 -7.98 1.13 -7.92
C GLN A 213 -9.05 2.18 -8.25
N ARG A 214 -8.65 3.46 -8.30
CA ARG A 214 -9.55 4.60 -8.57
C ARG A 214 -8.93 5.58 -9.57
N GLU A 215 -9.78 6.26 -10.32
CA GLU A 215 -9.37 7.34 -11.22
C GLU A 215 -8.71 8.48 -10.42
N GLY A 216 -7.65 9.07 -10.96
CA GLY A 216 -6.89 10.15 -10.30
C GLY A 216 -5.80 9.67 -9.33
N ILE A 217 -5.77 8.38 -8.97
CA ILE A 217 -4.66 7.81 -8.20
C ILE A 217 -3.45 7.61 -9.14
N TRP A 218 -2.25 7.90 -8.64
CA TRP A 218 -1.02 7.63 -9.35
C TRP A 218 -0.77 6.12 -9.44
N GLU A 219 -0.67 5.56 -10.66
CA GLU A 219 -0.49 4.12 -10.91
C GLU A 219 -1.47 3.26 -10.07
N PRO A 220 -2.78 3.34 -10.33
CA PRO A 220 -3.78 2.64 -9.52
C PRO A 220 -3.63 1.11 -9.62
N GLY A 221 -3.85 0.41 -8.50
CA GLY A 221 -3.88 -1.06 -8.45
C GLY A 221 -2.55 -1.77 -8.65
N VAL A 222 -1.44 -1.09 -8.43
CA VAL A 222 -0.11 -1.71 -8.38
C VAL A 222 0.50 -1.62 -6.98
N PHE A 223 1.41 -2.53 -6.66
CA PHE A 223 2.26 -2.43 -5.48
C PHE A 223 3.30 -1.33 -5.67
N ALA A 224 3.44 -0.47 -4.65
CA ALA A 224 4.35 0.66 -4.61
C ALA A 224 5.00 0.83 -3.22
N LEU A 225 5.95 1.75 -3.14
CA LEU A 225 6.47 2.24 -1.86
C LEU A 225 5.47 3.24 -1.24
N LEU A 226 5.44 3.28 0.09
CA LEU A 226 4.71 4.31 0.84
C LEU A 226 5.41 5.67 0.69
N GLY A 227 4.61 6.74 0.78
CA GLY A 227 5.07 8.12 0.72
C GLY A 227 4.23 8.98 -0.23
N GLY A 228 4.59 10.25 -0.36
CA GLY A 228 3.76 11.23 -1.04
C GLY A 228 4.47 12.53 -1.41
N GLY A 229 3.68 13.49 -1.85
CA GLY A 229 4.14 14.80 -2.29
C GLY A 229 4.39 15.76 -1.13
N ARG A 230 5.23 16.75 -1.34
CA ARG A 230 5.46 17.82 -0.38
C ARG A 230 4.22 18.73 -0.28
N ALA A 231 3.77 18.99 0.93
CA ALA A 231 2.68 19.90 1.23
C ALA A 231 3.19 21.28 1.71
N PRO A 232 2.36 22.33 1.63
CA PRO A 232 2.66 23.62 2.24
C PRO A 232 2.93 23.48 3.74
N GLY A 233 4.14 23.84 4.17
CA GLY A 233 4.57 23.75 5.57
C GLY A 233 5.59 22.64 5.85
N ASP A 234 5.80 21.70 4.92
CA ASP A 234 6.84 20.68 5.06
C ASP A 234 8.24 21.32 4.97
N ALA A 235 9.01 21.18 6.06
CA ALA A 235 10.35 21.77 6.18
C ALA A 235 11.40 21.06 5.31
N SER A 236 11.18 19.79 4.97
CA SER A 236 12.05 18.94 4.14
C SER A 236 11.26 17.80 3.50
N LEU A 237 11.88 17.08 2.56
CA LEU A 237 11.31 15.85 1.98
C LEU A 237 11.16 14.74 3.02
N GLU A 238 12.04 14.69 4.01
CA GLU A 238 11.91 13.76 5.14
C GLU A 238 10.68 14.09 5.99
N ALA A 239 10.42 15.39 6.24
CA ALA A 239 9.22 15.83 6.96
C ALA A 239 7.94 15.50 6.18
N ALA A 240 7.95 15.71 4.86
CA ALA A 240 6.86 15.31 3.98
C ALA A 240 6.60 13.80 4.06
N LEU A 241 7.65 12.97 3.92
CA LEU A 241 7.54 11.52 4.03
C LEU A 241 6.94 11.08 5.39
N LEU A 242 7.42 11.64 6.50
CA LEU A 242 6.94 11.28 7.83
C LEU A 242 5.48 11.70 8.06
N ARG A 243 5.06 12.83 7.49
CA ARG A 243 3.66 13.27 7.51
C ARG A 243 2.77 12.28 6.75
N GLU A 244 3.15 11.96 5.51
CA GLU A 244 2.42 11.00 4.66
C GLU A 244 2.31 9.63 5.35
N LEU A 245 3.40 9.11 5.93
CA LEU A 245 3.34 7.86 6.69
C LEU A 245 2.43 7.94 7.93
N ALA A 246 2.38 9.09 8.61
CA ALA A 246 1.49 9.27 9.75
C ALA A 246 0.00 9.33 9.32
N GLU A 247 -0.27 9.77 8.10
CA GLU A 247 -1.60 9.80 7.49
C GLU A 247 -2.01 8.41 6.98
N GLU A 248 -1.15 7.75 6.21
CA GLU A 248 -1.42 6.46 5.56
C GLU A 248 -1.30 5.26 6.51
N VAL A 249 -0.29 5.23 7.38
CA VAL A 249 0.09 4.08 8.21
C VAL A 249 0.59 4.53 9.61
N PRO A 250 -0.27 5.13 10.44
CA PRO A 250 0.10 5.80 11.70
C PRO A 250 0.88 4.94 12.71
N GLU A 251 0.70 3.61 12.65
CA GLU A 251 1.33 2.67 13.59
C GLU A 251 2.69 2.16 13.10
N VAL A 252 3.10 2.50 11.87
CA VAL A 252 4.45 2.19 11.37
C VAL A 252 5.46 3.16 11.99
N LYS A 253 6.29 2.63 12.91
CA LYS A 253 7.35 3.39 13.57
C LYS A 253 8.71 3.02 12.99
N LEU A 254 9.20 3.86 12.09
CA LEU A 254 10.47 3.65 11.40
C LEU A 254 11.67 3.84 12.32
N SER A 255 12.74 3.11 12.02
CA SER A 255 14.06 3.25 12.63
C SER A 255 15.12 3.34 11.55
N GLY A 256 16.15 4.18 11.76
CA GLY A 256 17.25 4.35 10.81
C GLY A 256 16.82 4.91 9.46
N LEU A 257 15.98 5.96 9.45
CA LEU A 257 15.54 6.62 8.23
C LEU A 257 16.72 7.38 7.59
N GLU A 258 17.10 7.02 6.37
CA GLU A 258 18.24 7.61 5.66
C GLU A 258 17.92 7.84 4.17
N PRO A 259 18.43 8.91 3.54
CA PRO A 259 18.32 9.08 2.09
C PRO A 259 19.06 7.97 1.35
N TYR A 260 18.44 7.41 0.31
CA TYR A 260 19.00 6.28 -0.45
C TYR A 260 19.28 6.62 -1.91
N ALA A 261 18.27 7.06 -2.67
CA ALA A 261 18.39 7.34 -4.10
C ALA A 261 17.35 8.37 -4.56
N VAL A 262 17.53 8.94 -5.76
CA VAL A 262 16.47 9.68 -6.46
C VAL A 262 16.04 8.82 -7.65
N GLU A 263 14.75 8.49 -7.72
CA GLU A 263 14.18 7.71 -8.82
C GLU A 263 13.25 8.59 -9.66
N GLU A 264 13.41 8.52 -10.97
CA GLU A 264 12.51 9.17 -11.92
C GLU A 264 11.25 8.34 -12.09
N THR A 265 10.09 8.97 -11.92
CA THR A 265 8.77 8.37 -12.19
C THR A 265 7.95 9.31 -13.08
N THR A 266 6.76 8.85 -13.48
CA THR A 266 5.86 9.59 -14.38
C THR A 266 4.56 9.91 -13.66
N SER A 267 4.20 11.20 -13.58
CA SER A 267 2.96 11.67 -12.94
C SER A 267 1.71 11.24 -13.72
N VAL A 268 0.54 11.47 -13.11
CA VAL A 268 -0.76 11.29 -13.78
C VAL A 268 -0.93 12.15 -15.04
N ASP A 269 -0.25 13.30 -15.11
CA ASP A 269 -0.24 14.20 -16.27
C ASP A 269 0.88 13.84 -17.29
N GLY A 270 1.62 12.74 -17.06
CA GLY A 270 2.69 12.29 -17.94
C GLY A 270 4.04 13.00 -17.74
N LEU A 271 4.17 13.83 -16.71
CA LEU A 271 5.39 14.57 -16.39
C LEU A 271 6.46 13.68 -15.76
N SER A 272 7.74 13.98 -16.00
CA SER A 272 8.84 13.41 -15.20
C SER A 272 8.79 13.98 -13.80
N VAL A 273 8.85 13.11 -12.80
CA VAL A 273 8.86 13.50 -11.39
C VAL A 273 10.00 12.79 -10.68
N PRO A 274 11.06 13.51 -10.29
CA PRO A 274 12.07 12.97 -9.39
C PRO A 274 11.46 12.71 -8.00
N VAL A 275 11.66 11.51 -7.46
CA VAL A 275 11.22 11.13 -6.11
C VAL A 275 12.44 10.80 -5.27
N GLN A 276 12.58 11.46 -4.12
CA GLN A 276 13.59 11.10 -3.15
C GLN A 276 13.16 9.82 -2.42
N VAL A 277 13.91 8.74 -2.63
CA VAL A 277 13.74 7.47 -1.94
C VAL A 277 14.60 7.47 -0.68
N PHE A 278 13.97 7.16 0.45
CA PHE A 278 14.60 6.86 1.73
C PHE A 278 14.62 5.35 1.96
N THR A 279 15.43 4.90 2.91
CA THR A 279 15.37 3.54 3.45
C THR A 279 15.17 3.61 4.96
N ALA A 280 14.46 2.62 5.51
CA ALA A 280 14.22 2.50 6.94
C ALA A 280 13.89 1.06 7.34
N VAL A 281 14.10 0.74 8.61
CA VAL A 281 13.76 -0.55 9.20
C VAL A 281 12.49 -0.45 10.03
N TRP A 282 11.61 -1.46 9.90
CA TRP A 282 10.45 -1.63 10.76
C TRP A 282 10.20 -3.10 11.08
N GLN A 283 9.85 -3.38 12.34
CA GLN A 283 9.69 -4.74 12.89
C GLN A 283 8.25 -4.99 13.36
N GLY A 284 7.26 -4.63 12.53
CA GLY A 284 5.85 -4.81 12.81
C GLY A 284 5.12 -5.71 11.82
N HIS A 285 3.82 -5.91 12.06
CA HIS A 285 2.94 -6.68 11.17
C HIS A 285 2.13 -5.73 10.27
N PRO A 286 1.96 -5.99 8.97
CA PRO A 286 1.23 -5.07 8.07
C PRO A 286 -0.19 -4.78 8.56
N ASP A 287 -0.90 -5.79 9.07
CA ASP A 287 -2.25 -5.62 9.63
C ASP A 287 -2.31 -4.66 10.83
N SER A 288 -1.22 -4.50 11.58
CA SER A 288 -1.17 -3.56 12.71
C SER A 288 -0.74 -2.16 12.31
N ALA A 289 -0.45 -1.90 11.02
CA ALA A 289 0.03 -0.61 10.54
C ALA A 289 -1.05 0.49 10.55
N GLY A 290 -2.33 0.09 10.61
CA GLY A 290 -3.46 1.02 10.59
C GLY A 290 -3.67 1.67 9.21
N LEU A 291 -3.50 0.91 8.12
CA LEU A 291 -3.63 1.40 6.75
C LEU A 291 -4.93 2.19 6.55
N ARG A 292 -4.81 3.48 6.21
CA ARG A 292 -5.94 4.38 5.97
C ARG A 292 -6.18 4.65 4.49
N GLU A 293 -5.13 4.59 3.68
CA GLU A 293 -5.16 4.83 2.24
C GLU A 293 -4.44 3.68 1.50
N GLY A 294 -5.02 3.19 0.40
CA GLY A 294 -4.61 1.95 -0.25
C GLY A 294 -5.47 0.73 0.14
N ILE A 295 -5.25 -0.37 -0.58
CA ILE A 295 -6.07 -1.60 -0.50
C ILE A 295 -5.46 -2.63 0.45
N LEU A 296 -4.14 -2.78 0.42
CA LEU A 296 -3.42 -3.81 1.14
C LEU A 296 -2.03 -3.30 1.50
N LEU A 297 -1.51 -3.74 2.65
CA LEU A 297 -0.12 -3.60 3.03
C LEU A 297 0.43 -5.00 3.26
N GLU A 298 1.57 -5.35 2.65
CA GLU A 298 2.08 -6.72 2.66
C GLU A 298 3.61 -6.76 2.71
N TRP A 299 4.16 -7.73 3.45
CA TRP A 299 5.59 -8.05 3.42
C TRP A 299 5.92 -8.90 2.19
N CYS A 300 6.71 -8.35 1.28
CA CYS A 300 7.11 -9.02 0.05
C CYS A 300 8.59 -9.41 0.08
N THR A 301 8.93 -10.60 -0.42
CA THR A 301 10.33 -10.98 -0.69
C THR A 301 10.75 -10.54 -2.09
N VAL A 302 12.07 -10.46 -2.35
CA VAL A 302 12.60 -10.10 -3.66
C VAL A 302 12.09 -11.03 -4.78
N ASP A 303 11.92 -12.33 -4.48
CA ASP A 303 11.43 -13.33 -5.44
C ASP A 303 9.93 -13.18 -5.76
N MET A 304 9.16 -12.54 -4.87
CA MET A 304 7.74 -12.26 -5.11
C MET A 304 7.55 -11.12 -6.11
N LEU A 305 8.51 -10.19 -6.22
CA LEU A 305 8.34 -8.95 -6.99
C LEU A 305 7.97 -9.21 -8.45
N ASP A 306 8.48 -10.27 -9.07
CA ASP A 306 8.17 -10.60 -10.47
C ASP A 306 6.76 -11.14 -10.69
N ARG A 307 6.07 -11.51 -9.62
CA ARG A 307 4.71 -12.06 -9.65
C ARG A 307 3.64 -11.04 -9.28
N LEU A 308 4.05 -9.84 -8.87
CA LEU A 308 3.15 -8.77 -8.42
C LEU A 308 3.00 -7.68 -9.50
N PRO A 309 1.78 -7.15 -9.71
CA PRO A 309 1.60 -5.90 -10.45
C PRO A 309 2.26 -4.79 -9.63
N ARG A 310 3.24 -4.08 -10.19
CA ARG A 310 4.07 -3.13 -9.45
C ARG A 310 4.39 -1.89 -10.27
N SER A 311 4.65 -0.78 -9.59
CA SER A 311 5.15 0.44 -10.22
C SER A 311 6.41 0.16 -11.03
N ARG A 312 6.57 0.89 -12.14
CA ARG A 312 7.74 0.75 -13.01
C ARG A 312 9.02 1.04 -12.22
N GLY A 313 10.06 0.23 -12.41
CA GLY A 313 11.37 0.42 -11.74
C GLY A 313 11.44 -0.06 -10.29
N LEU A 314 10.31 -0.28 -9.61
CA LEU A 314 10.29 -0.71 -8.20
C LEU A 314 11.09 -2.00 -7.95
N GLY A 315 10.96 -2.97 -8.85
CA GLY A 315 11.67 -4.24 -8.74
C GLY A 315 13.19 -4.08 -8.80
N ASP A 316 13.68 -3.21 -9.69
CA ASP A 316 15.12 -2.94 -9.84
C ASP A 316 15.65 -2.15 -8.65
N LEU A 317 14.87 -1.18 -8.15
CA LEU A 317 15.19 -0.41 -6.96
C LEU A 317 15.38 -1.31 -5.73
N ILE A 318 14.41 -2.20 -5.46
CA ILE A 318 14.48 -3.13 -4.31
C ILE A 318 15.63 -4.12 -4.49
N ARG A 319 15.88 -4.64 -5.70
CA ARG A 319 17.03 -5.53 -5.95
C ARG A 319 18.37 -4.83 -5.73
N ARG A 320 18.52 -3.57 -6.15
CA ARG A 320 19.72 -2.76 -5.86
C ARG A 320 19.93 -2.59 -4.36
N HIS A 321 18.86 -2.34 -3.62
CA HIS A 321 18.92 -2.21 -2.16
C HIS A 321 19.32 -3.53 -1.49
N ALA A 322 18.62 -4.62 -1.84
CA ALA A 322 18.85 -5.97 -1.30
C ALA A 322 20.28 -6.48 -1.54
N ALA A 323 20.89 -6.13 -2.68
CA ALA A 323 22.28 -6.51 -2.97
C ALA A 323 23.29 -5.96 -1.97
N HIS A 324 22.98 -4.83 -1.31
CA HIS A 324 23.81 -4.20 -0.27
C HIS A 324 23.33 -4.52 1.16
N HIS A 325 22.13 -5.09 1.31
CA HIS A 325 21.47 -5.36 2.58
C HIS A 325 20.96 -6.81 2.62
N PRO A 326 21.86 -7.81 2.68
CA PRO A 326 21.47 -9.22 2.72
C PRO A 326 20.76 -9.55 4.04
N PRO A 327 19.74 -10.45 4.03
CA PRO A 327 19.04 -10.86 5.24
C PRO A 327 19.99 -11.48 6.27
N ALA A 328 19.76 -11.20 7.55
CA ALA A 328 20.59 -11.68 8.64
C ALA A 328 20.48 -13.20 8.85
N THR A 329 19.40 -13.82 8.36
CA THR A 329 19.16 -15.27 8.43
C THR A 329 18.55 -15.80 7.14
N THR A 330 19.19 -16.81 6.53
CA THR A 330 18.67 -17.54 5.35
C THR A 330 17.73 -18.68 5.76
N GLY A 331 16.80 -18.41 6.70
CA GLY A 331 15.81 -19.37 7.16
C GLY A 331 14.48 -19.24 6.40
N PRO A 332 13.68 -20.31 6.26
CA PRO A 332 12.40 -20.23 5.56
C PRO A 332 11.47 -19.23 6.28
N VAL A 333 10.93 -18.30 5.49
CA VAL A 333 10.05 -17.21 5.93
C VAL A 333 8.81 -17.80 6.61
N GLN A 334 8.62 -17.51 7.90
CA GLN A 334 7.41 -17.91 8.63
C GLN A 334 6.22 -17.02 8.24
N HIS A 335 5.21 -17.58 7.58
CA HIS A 335 3.92 -16.92 7.39
C HIS A 335 3.23 -16.71 8.76
N HIS A 336 2.90 -15.46 9.08
CA HIS A 336 2.18 -15.11 10.31
C HIS A 336 0.68 -15.38 10.21
N ARG A 337 0.14 -15.80 11.35
CA ARG A 337 -1.24 -16.27 11.58
C ARG A 337 -2.21 -15.10 11.54
N LEU A 338 -3.46 -15.35 11.14
CA LEU A 338 -4.61 -14.47 11.33
C LEU A 338 -4.65 -13.96 12.79
N SER A 339 -4.59 -12.65 12.98
CA SER A 339 -4.81 -11.99 14.29
C SER A 339 -6.31 -11.94 14.62
N ALA A 340 -6.60 -12.06 15.92
CA ALA A 340 -7.95 -12.17 16.50
C ALA A 340 -8.83 -10.89 16.40
N ASP A 341 -8.43 -9.87 15.63
CA ASP A 341 -9.15 -8.58 15.56
C ASP A 341 -10.28 -8.55 14.51
N GLY A 342 -10.46 -9.62 13.72
CA GLY A 342 -11.58 -9.80 12.78
C GLY A 342 -12.70 -10.71 13.28
N THR A 343 -12.56 -11.29 14.49
CA THR A 343 -13.55 -12.22 15.02
C THR A 343 -14.65 -11.50 15.80
N PRO A 344 -15.94 -11.89 15.65
CA PRO A 344 -17.05 -11.28 16.39
C PRO A 344 -16.76 -11.20 17.90
N ALA A 345 -17.24 -10.13 18.56
CA ALA A 345 -17.09 -9.96 20.00
C ALA A 345 -17.60 -11.20 20.75
N GLY A 346 -16.75 -11.79 21.59
CA GLY A 346 -17.01 -13.05 22.30
C GLY A 346 -16.47 -14.31 21.61
N THR A 347 -15.71 -14.18 20.52
CA THR A 347 -14.98 -15.31 19.93
C THR A 347 -13.74 -15.62 20.77
N GLU A 348 -13.65 -16.87 21.22
CA GLU A 348 -12.51 -17.39 21.98
C GLU A 348 -11.66 -18.31 21.10
N LEU A 349 -10.35 -18.38 21.38
CA LEU A 349 -9.47 -19.36 20.75
C LEU A 349 -9.55 -20.69 21.52
N HIS A 350 -9.85 -21.78 20.81
CA HIS A 350 -9.93 -23.11 21.41
C HIS A 350 -8.59 -23.84 21.23
N VAL A 351 -8.08 -24.44 22.30
CA VAL A 351 -6.90 -25.31 22.22
C VAL A 351 -7.30 -26.64 21.59
N VAL A 352 -6.59 -27.07 20.54
CA VAL A 352 -6.84 -28.37 19.90
C VAL A 352 -5.90 -29.42 20.49
N GLY A 353 -6.47 -30.46 21.10
CA GLY A 353 -5.75 -31.66 21.49
C GLY A 353 -6.08 -32.82 20.55
N VAL A 354 -5.11 -33.69 20.32
CA VAL A 354 -5.29 -34.90 19.50
C VAL A 354 -5.07 -36.12 20.38
N HIS A 355 -5.95 -37.11 20.24
CA HIS A 355 -5.99 -38.31 21.09
C HIS A 355 -6.07 -39.55 20.21
N LEU A 356 -5.30 -40.58 20.54
CA LEU A 356 -5.33 -41.86 19.85
C LEU A 356 -6.25 -42.84 20.58
N TYR A 357 -7.37 -43.19 19.96
CA TYR A 357 -8.16 -44.37 20.27
C TYR A 357 -7.55 -45.58 19.55
N LEU A 358 -6.55 -46.21 20.16
CA LEU A 358 -5.93 -47.41 19.61
C LEU A 358 -6.61 -48.66 20.18
N GLN A 359 -7.12 -49.52 19.31
CA GLN A 359 -7.80 -50.76 19.69
C GLN A 359 -7.03 -51.97 19.15
N ASP A 360 -6.75 -52.94 20.00
CA ASP A 360 -6.12 -54.20 19.59
C ASP A 360 -7.12 -55.20 18.98
N THR A 361 -6.62 -56.34 18.52
CA THR A 361 -7.45 -57.40 17.93
C THR A 361 -8.43 -58.04 18.91
N ASP A 362 -8.21 -57.89 20.21
CA ASP A 362 -9.09 -58.38 21.28
C ASP A 362 -10.14 -57.32 21.68
N GLY A 363 -10.17 -56.17 21.00
CA GLY A 363 -11.09 -55.08 21.27
C GLY A 363 -10.69 -54.19 22.46
N ARG A 364 -9.50 -54.38 23.03
CA ARG A 364 -9.00 -53.59 24.16
C ARG A 364 -8.44 -52.26 23.68
N VAL A 365 -8.52 -51.23 24.52
CA VAL A 365 -7.98 -49.89 24.24
C VAL A 365 -6.68 -49.64 24.99
N LEU A 366 -5.72 -49.00 24.32
CA LEU A 366 -4.44 -48.64 24.93
C LEU A 366 -4.57 -47.35 25.74
N LEU A 367 -4.19 -47.39 27.02
CA LEU A 367 -4.09 -46.22 27.89
C LEU A 367 -2.71 -46.13 28.53
N GLY A 368 -2.23 -44.91 28.74
CA GLY A 368 -1.01 -44.57 29.44
C GLY A 368 -1.31 -44.02 30.83
N LEU A 369 -0.57 -44.47 31.84
CA LEU A 369 -0.67 -43.93 33.20
C LEU A 369 0.18 -42.65 33.28
N ARG A 370 -0.46 -41.50 33.54
CA ARG A 370 0.23 -40.21 33.62
C ARG A 370 1.15 -40.14 34.84
N HIS A 371 2.34 -39.57 34.65
CA HIS A 371 3.32 -39.40 35.72
C HIS A 371 2.72 -38.62 36.92
N PRO A 372 3.03 -38.98 38.19
CA PRO A 372 2.47 -38.30 39.36
C PRO A 372 2.67 -36.78 39.38
N ASP A 373 3.78 -36.30 38.82
CA ASP A 373 4.13 -34.88 38.75
C ASP A 373 3.46 -34.14 37.58
N SER A 374 2.56 -34.79 36.83
CA SER A 374 1.84 -34.15 35.74
C SER A 374 0.97 -33.00 36.26
N ALA A 375 1.17 -31.80 35.69
CA ALA A 375 0.41 -30.60 36.06
C ALA A 375 -1.12 -30.74 35.91
N TYR A 376 -1.55 -31.65 35.04
CA TYR A 376 -2.95 -32.06 34.90
C TYR A 376 -3.06 -33.60 34.98
N ALA A 377 -4.02 -34.06 35.79
CA ALA A 377 -4.42 -35.47 35.92
C ALA A 377 -3.26 -36.46 36.19
N GLY A 378 -2.32 -36.11 37.08
CA GLY A 378 -1.29 -37.05 37.54
C GLY A 378 -1.88 -38.31 38.17
N GLN A 379 -1.29 -39.48 37.89
CA GLN A 379 -1.76 -40.81 38.30
C GLN A 379 -3.10 -41.27 37.70
N LEU A 380 -3.62 -40.59 36.68
CA LEU A 380 -4.79 -41.05 35.94
C LEU A 380 -4.40 -41.73 34.62
N TRP A 381 -5.19 -42.71 34.20
CA TRP A 381 -5.10 -43.35 32.89
C TRP A 381 -5.66 -42.44 31.80
N HIS A 382 -4.92 -42.31 30.70
CA HIS A 382 -5.25 -41.42 29.60
C HIS A 382 -4.97 -42.10 28.25
N THR A 383 -5.68 -41.76 27.18
CA THR A 383 -5.24 -42.08 25.81
C THR A 383 -3.90 -41.39 25.53
N LEU A 384 -3.12 -41.96 24.61
CA LEU A 384 -1.99 -41.25 24.02
C LEU A 384 -2.52 -39.95 23.40
N ALA A 385 -1.94 -38.83 23.80
CA ALA A 385 -2.49 -37.53 23.43
C ALA A 385 -1.45 -36.43 23.48
N GLY A 386 -1.57 -35.48 22.56
CA GLY A 386 -0.69 -34.31 22.51
C GLY A 386 -1.43 -33.03 22.14
N HIS A 387 -0.72 -31.92 22.29
CA HIS A 387 -1.21 -30.62 21.87
C HIS A 387 -0.92 -30.42 20.40
N CYS A 388 -1.93 -30.05 19.61
CA CYS A 388 -1.73 -29.77 18.20
C CYS A 388 -0.87 -28.50 18.05
N GLU A 389 0.31 -28.66 17.46
CA GLU A 389 1.22 -27.56 17.18
C GLU A 389 0.88 -26.87 15.84
N ARG A 390 1.87 -26.28 15.16
CA ARG A 390 1.71 -25.66 13.82
C ARG A 390 1.68 -26.71 12.71
N GLU A 391 0.75 -27.64 12.81
CA GLU A 391 0.54 -28.78 11.91
C GLU A 391 -0.95 -29.14 11.83
N ASP A 392 -1.36 -30.00 10.88
CA ASP A 392 -2.71 -30.56 10.89
C ASP A 392 -2.88 -31.62 11.99
N ALA A 393 -4.12 -31.82 12.46
CA ALA A 393 -4.41 -32.72 13.58
C ALA A 393 -3.94 -34.17 13.36
N VAL A 394 -3.92 -34.64 12.11
CA VAL A 394 -3.44 -36.00 11.80
C VAL A 394 -1.90 -36.05 11.84
N SER A 395 -1.20 -35.03 11.34
CA SER A 395 0.25 -34.89 11.52
C SER A 395 0.65 -34.89 13.00
N SER A 396 -0.05 -34.07 13.81
CA SER A 396 0.17 -34.00 15.24
C SER A 396 -0.03 -35.36 15.91
N LEU A 397 -1.12 -36.06 15.61
CA LEU A 397 -1.36 -37.40 16.16
C LEU A 397 -0.23 -38.38 15.81
N ILE A 398 0.24 -38.39 14.56
CA ILE A 398 1.31 -39.30 14.10
C ILE A 398 2.61 -39.00 14.86
N ARG A 399 3.00 -37.72 14.94
CA ARG A 399 4.20 -37.29 15.66
C ARG A 399 4.16 -37.68 17.13
N GLU A 400 3.10 -37.30 17.84
CA GLU A 400 2.93 -37.60 19.27
C GLU A 400 2.92 -39.12 19.52
N THR A 401 2.31 -39.89 18.61
CA THR A 401 2.27 -41.35 18.71
C THR A 401 3.66 -42.00 18.57
N GLU A 402 4.50 -41.46 17.69
CA GLU A 402 5.88 -41.91 17.52
C GLU A 402 6.77 -41.47 18.69
N GLU A 403 6.61 -40.23 19.15
CA GLU A 403 7.40 -39.62 20.23
C GLU A 403 7.11 -40.29 21.57
N GLU A 404 5.84 -40.45 21.97
CA GLU A 404 5.47 -40.96 23.29
C GLU A 404 5.49 -42.49 23.39
N ALA A 405 5.07 -43.19 22.32
CA ALA A 405 4.84 -44.64 22.33
C ALA A 405 5.72 -45.44 21.35
N GLY A 406 6.39 -44.77 20.41
CA GLY A 406 7.19 -45.44 19.38
C GLY A 406 6.39 -46.23 18.36
N LEU A 407 5.10 -45.91 18.23
CA LEU A 407 4.21 -46.53 17.25
C LEU A 407 4.23 -45.71 15.96
N VAL A 408 4.18 -46.40 14.82
CA VAL A 408 4.11 -45.77 13.50
C VAL A 408 2.71 -45.99 12.94
N LEU A 409 2.01 -44.89 12.66
CA LEU A 409 0.68 -44.89 12.07
C LEU A 409 0.74 -44.60 10.57
N ASP A 410 -0.17 -45.21 9.81
CA ASP A 410 -0.41 -44.84 8.42
C ASP A 410 -1.48 -43.74 8.36
N ARG A 411 -1.16 -42.61 7.71
CA ARG A 411 -2.06 -41.46 7.55
C ARG A 411 -3.39 -41.86 6.92
N GLU A 412 -3.37 -42.73 5.91
CA GLU A 412 -4.59 -43.13 5.20
C GLU A 412 -5.49 -44.02 6.07
N ALA A 413 -4.94 -44.60 7.13
CA ALA A 413 -5.60 -45.51 8.06
C ALA A 413 -6.18 -44.82 9.30
N ILE A 414 -6.26 -43.48 9.35
CA ILE A 414 -6.71 -42.72 10.51
C ILE A 414 -8.09 -42.12 10.27
N ASP A 415 -9.04 -42.40 11.16
CA ASP A 415 -10.39 -41.83 11.16
C ASP A 415 -10.63 -40.98 12.40
N LEU A 416 -11.23 -39.80 12.25
CA LEU A 416 -11.81 -39.08 13.40
C LEU A 416 -13.06 -39.84 13.85
N VAL A 417 -13.05 -40.33 15.09
CA VAL A 417 -14.16 -41.13 15.64
C VAL A 417 -14.98 -40.40 16.69
N HIS A 418 -14.40 -39.37 17.34
CA HIS A 418 -15.13 -38.58 18.33
C HIS A 418 -14.47 -37.21 18.57
N LEU A 419 -15.27 -36.25 19.03
CA LEU A 419 -14.83 -34.95 19.47
C LEU A 419 -15.41 -34.67 20.86
N VAL A 420 -14.56 -34.30 21.81
CA VAL A 420 -15.01 -33.75 23.11
C VAL A 420 -14.76 -32.26 23.11
N HIS A 421 -15.83 -31.48 23.29
CA HIS A 421 -15.76 -30.04 23.49
C HIS A 421 -15.80 -29.74 24.99
N SER A 422 -14.65 -29.45 25.59
CA SER A 422 -14.52 -29.39 27.04
C SER A 422 -14.06 -28.02 27.54
N GLN A 423 -14.61 -27.61 28.68
CA GLN A 423 -14.15 -26.48 29.46
C GLN A 423 -13.84 -26.93 30.89
N ASP A 424 -12.55 -27.00 31.26
CA ASP A 424 -12.13 -27.51 32.58
C ASP A 424 -12.61 -26.60 33.74
N SER A 425 -12.72 -25.30 33.50
CA SER A 425 -13.30 -24.32 34.41
C SER A 425 -13.80 -23.10 33.63
N PRO A 426 -14.70 -22.26 34.19
CA PRO A 426 -15.19 -21.05 33.51
C PRO A 426 -14.09 -20.06 33.10
N THR A 427 -12.89 -20.17 33.67
CA THR A 427 -11.74 -19.31 33.40
C THR A 427 -10.63 -20.01 32.60
N ALA A 428 -10.75 -21.31 32.32
CA ALA A 428 -9.81 -22.04 31.50
C ALA A 428 -10.13 -21.86 30.01
N SER A 429 -9.09 -21.83 29.17
CA SER A 429 -9.26 -21.82 27.72
C SER A 429 -10.05 -23.07 27.28
N PRO A 430 -11.11 -22.92 26.48
CA PRO A 430 -11.88 -24.05 26.00
C PRO A 430 -11.03 -24.94 25.09
N ARG A 431 -11.35 -26.23 25.07
CA ARG A 431 -10.58 -27.25 24.33
C ARG A 431 -11.46 -28.02 23.37
N ILE A 432 -10.93 -28.28 22.18
CA ILE A 432 -11.47 -29.24 21.22
C ILE A 432 -10.52 -30.45 21.25
N GLN A 433 -10.99 -31.56 21.81
CA GLN A 433 -10.23 -32.80 21.92
C GLN A 433 -10.68 -33.75 20.80
N LEU A 434 -9.82 -33.97 19.82
CA LEU A 434 -10.08 -34.82 18.66
C LEU A 434 -9.59 -36.24 18.90
N PHE A 435 -10.49 -37.22 18.91
CA PHE A 435 -10.16 -38.63 19.09
C PHE A 435 -10.14 -39.35 17.74
N PHE A 436 -8.96 -39.88 17.41
CA PHE A 436 -8.71 -40.57 16.17
C PHE A 436 -8.51 -42.07 16.40
N ARG A 437 -9.11 -42.89 15.53
CA ARG A 437 -8.87 -44.33 15.47
C ARG A 437 -7.88 -44.63 14.36
N ALA A 438 -6.82 -45.36 14.68
CA ALA A 438 -5.95 -45.96 13.67
C ALA A 438 -6.45 -47.37 13.34
N ARG A 439 -6.74 -47.63 12.06
CA ARG A 439 -7.13 -48.95 11.54
C ARG A 439 -5.94 -49.89 11.40
N SER A 440 -4.72 -49.34 11.30
CA SER A 440 -3.48 -50.10 11.26
C SER A 440 -2.32 -49.28 11.84
N TRP A 441 -1.39 -49.96 12.49
CA TRP A 441 -0.15 -49.40 13.01
C TRP A 441 0.96 -50.44 13.01
N SER A 442 2.19 -50.01 13.23
CA SER A 442 3.34 -50.89 13.47
C SER A 442 4.12 -50.45 14.70
N GLY A 443 4.87 -51.39 15.30
CA GLY A 443 5.59 -51.19 16.55
C GLY A 443 4.87 -51.80 17.77
N VAL A 444 5.55 -51.76 18.92
CA VAL A 444 5.01 -52.18 20.22
C VAL A 444 5.06 -50.96 21.12
N PRO A 445 3.97 -50.62 21.86
CA PRO A 445 3.96 -49.44 22.72
C PRO A 445 5.10 -49.49 23.75
N GLN A 446 5.90 -48.44 23.79
CA GLN A 446 7.03 -48.28 24.72
C GLN A 446 6.92 -46.94 25.43
N VAL A 447 7.30 -46.86 26.70
CA VAL A 447 7.40 -45.58 27.39
C VAL A 447 8.66 -44.87 26.90
N ARG A 448 8.50 -43.88 26.01
CA ARG A 448 9.62 -43.06 25.50
C ARG A 448 9.84 -41.77 26.28
N GLU A 449 8.79 -41.25 26.92
CA GLU A 449 8.82 -40.07 27.79
C GLU A 449 8.49 -40.45 29.25
N PRO A 450 9.44 -41.04 30.00
CA PRO A 450 9.19 -41.56 31.35
C PRO A 450 8.85 -40.49 32.38
N ASP A 451 9.16 -39.23 32.10
CA ASP A 451 8.80 -38.05 32.89
C ASP A 451 7.32 -37.65 32.72
N ARG A 452 6.64 -38.14 31.68
CA ARG A 452 5.23 -37.85 31.39
C ARG A 452 4.30 -39.06 31.51
N CYS A 453 4.78 -40.24 31.12
CA CYS A 453 4.04 -41.50 31.17
C CYS A 453 4.81 -42.55 31.97
N VAL A 454 4.14 -43.24 32.88
CA VAL A 454 4.74 -44.30 33.72
C VAL A 454 4.68 -45.65 33.04
N GLU A 455 3.55 -45.99 32.43
CA GLU A 455 3.36 -47.26 31.73
C GLU A 455 2.21 -47.20 30.72
N TRP A 456 2.27 -48.07 29.71
CA TRP A 456 1.19 -48.32 28.74
C TRP A 456 0.50 -49.65 29.04
N ARG A 457 -0.84 -49.69 29.02
CA ARG A 457 -1.63 -50.89 29.28
C ARG A 457 -2.91 -50.96 28.46
N TRP A 458 -3.29 -52.18 28.09
CA TRP A 458 -4.53 -52.47 27.38
C TRP A 458 -5.69 -52.74 28.36
N PHE A 459 -6.83 -52.09 28.14
CA PHE A 459 -8.03 -52.19 28.98
C PHE A 459 -9.25 -52.59 28.15
N ASN A 460 -10.21 -53.29 28.78
CA ASN A 460 -11.54 -53.45 28.19
C ASN A 460 -12.24 -52.07 28.18
N PRO A 461 -12.69 -51.55 27.03
CA PRO A 461 -13.34 -50.23 26.98
C PRO A 461 -14.68 -50.17 27.74
N GLU A 462 -15.30 -51.32 28.07
CA GLU A 462 -16.50 -51.40 28.91
C GLU A 462 -16.20 -51.46 30.43
N ASP A 463 -14.92 -51.66 30.81
CA ASP A 463 -14.48 -51.82 32.20
C ASP A 463 -13.18 -51.02 32.43
N LEU A 464 -13.27 -49.70 32.22
CA LEU A 464 -12.14 -48.78 32.41
C LEU A 464 -11.88 -48.52 33.90
N PRO A 465 -10.61 -48.37 34.34
CA PRO A 465 -10.27 -48.06 35.73
C PRO A 465 -10.91 -46.77 36.24
N ASP A 466 -11.34 -46.74 37.50
CA ASP A 466 -11.96 -45.55 38.12
C ASP A 466 -11.08 -44.30 37.98
N ASN A 467 -9.75 -44.45 38.06
CA ASN A 467 -8.78 -43.38 37.86
C ASN A 467 -8.48 -43.10 36.38
N THR A 468 -9.49 -43.07 35.51
CA THR A 468 -9.35 -42.64 34.10
C THR A 468 -9.68 -41.16 33.96
N VAL A 469 -8.93 -40.43 33.13
CA VAL A 469 -9.19 -39.00 32.85
C VAL A 469 -10.66 -38.81 32.41
N PRO A 470 -11.43 -37.89 33.02
CA PRO A 470 -12.88 -37.81 32.80
C PRO A 470 -13.32 -37.68 31.34
N TYR A 471 -12.70 -36.77 30.57
CA TYR A 471 -13.05 -36.60 29.15
C TYR A 471 -12.64 -37.81 28.30
N THR A 472 -11.64 -38.58 28.72
CA THR A 472 -11.22 -39.80 28.02
C THR A 472 -12.20 -40.93 28.24
N ARG A 473 -12.68 -41.10 29.47
CA ARG A 473 -13.78 -42.01 29.78
C ARG A 473 -15.01 -41.68 28.95
N GLN A 474 -15.43 -40.40 28.95
CA GLN A 474 -16.57 -39.94 28.16
C GLN A 474 -16.38 -40.24 26.66
N ALA A 475 -15.21 -39.94 26.10
CA ALA A 475 -14.91 -40.21 24.69
C ALA A 475 -15.00 -41.70 24.36
N ILE A 476 -14.42 -42.58 25.18
CA ILE A 476 -14.46 -44.04 24.94
C ILE A 476 -15.90 -44.56 25.00
N GLU A 477 -16.67 -44.17 26.02
CA GLU A 477 -18.07 -44.55 26.16
C GLU A 477 -18.92 -44.06 24.97
N ALA A 478 -18.70 -42.82 24.52
CA ALA A 478 -19.40 -42.25 23.38
C ALA A 478 -19.00 -42.91 22.04
N ILE A 479 -17.71 -43.25 21.86
CA ILE A 479 -17.21 -44.01 20.70
C ILE A 479 -17.90 -45.38 20.63
N LEU A 480 -18.04 -46.09 21.77
CA LEU A 480 -18.76 -47.36 21.82
C LEU A 480 -20.24 -47.21 21.48
N ALA A 481 -20.86 -46.10 21.88
CA ALA A 481 -22.24 -45.76 21.57
C ALA A 481 -22.45 -45.24 20.13
N GLY A 482 -21.38 -45.09 19.33
CA GLY A 482 -21.45 -44.57 17.96
C GLY A 482 -21.75 -43.07 17.89
N GLN A 483 -21.48 -42.32 18.96
CA GLN A 483 -21.67 -40.88 19.02
C GLN A 483 -20.39 -40.15 18.58
N SER A 484 -20.52 -39.15 17.72
CA SER A 484 -19.37 -38.39 17.20
C SER A 484 -18.99 -37.17 18.03
N TYR A 485 -19.82 -36.75 18.97
CA TYR A 485 -19.65 -35.52 19.74
C TYR A 485 -20.13 -35.67 21.19
N SER A 486 -19.39 -35.09 22.12
CA SER A 486 -19.84 -34.79 23.48
C SER A 486 -19.31 -33.43 23.93
N ASP A 487 -19.98 -32.84 24.93
CA ASP A 487 -19.49 -31.67 25.63
C ASP A 487 -19.35 -31.96 27.13
N MET A 488 -18.43 -31.21 27.78
CA MET A 488 -18.14 -31.37 29.21
C MET A 488 -17.75 -30.03 29.84
N GLY A 489 -18.31 -29.75 31.01
CA GLY A 489 -17.92 -28.59 31.82
C GLY A 489 -18.55 -27.25 31.41
N TRP A 490 -19.45 -27.26 30.42
CA TRP A 490 -20.24 -26.09 30.04
C TRP A 490 -21.43 -25.92 30.98
N THR A 491 -21.62 -24.71 31.51
CA THR A 491 -22.85 -24.34 32.21
C THR A 491 -23.94 -24.04 31.19
N SER A 492 -24.99 -24.86 31.17
CA SER A 492 -26.15 -24.70 30.26
C SER A 492 -26.93 -23.41 30.48
#